data_AF-A0A2H9LK92-F1
#
_entry.id   AF-A0A2H9LK92-F1
#
_cell.length_a   1.000
_cell.length_b   1.000
_cell.length_c   1.000
_cell.angle_alpha   90.00
_cell.angle_beta   90.00
_cell.angle_gamma   90.00
#
_symmetry.space_group_name_H-M   'P 1'
#
loop_
_entity.id
_entity.type
_entity.pdbx_description
1 polymer ?
#
loop_
_entity_poly.entity_id
_entity_poly.type
_entity_poly.pdbx_seq_one_letter_code
_entity_poly.pdbx_strand_id
1 'polypeptide(L)'
;MGLDWLSILVAIGAVLWVANDIPPFLLVASRTFFAMSFDRMLPESFAYVSEKWHAPVWAIIVTAVAAIPACIAESNFAGLGGYLGFAGVVGTDIYDAFFLTLFCISAMLLPLRRKEIYERAAVKHSTGTIVALGALSTIGAGWCLWVFLDQSFGWIFPGSGLKGSFGDPTMDWASCIGFFGLIIVGIVIYLYYRYKNQARGVDMRTLFLTIPPE
;
A
#
# COMPACT_ATOMS: atom_id res chain seq x y z
N MET A 1 43.02 -11.61 3.19
CA MET A 1 42.13 -12.73 2.82
C MET A 1 41.30 -12.27 1.64
N GLY A 2 41.53 -12.83 0.45
CA GLY A 2 40.81 -12.48 -0.80
C GLY A 2 39.38 -13.00 -0.79
N LEU A 3 38.51 -12.34 -0.03
CA LEU A 3 37.09 -12.66 0.12
C LEU A 3 36.20 -11.92 -0.90
N ASP A 4 36.79 -11.25 -1.89
CA ASP A 4 36.07 -10.46 -2.90
C ASP A 4 35.04 -11.30 -3.69
N TRP A 5 35.33 -12.59 -3.88
CA TRP A 5 34.39 -13.53 -4.52
C TRP A 5 33.10 -13.74 -3.69
N LEU A 6 33.18 -13.62 -2.37
CA LEU A 6 32.05 -13.75 -1.47
C LEU A 6 31.14 -12.52 -1.58
N SER A 7 31.71 -11.33 -1.75
CA SER A 7 30.94 -10.10 -2.04
C SER A 7 30.17 -10.20 -3.36
N ILE A 8 30.77 -10.79 -4.40
CA ILE A 8 30.09 -11.02 -5.69
C ILE A 8 28.94 -12.02 -5.52
N LEU A 9 29.15 -13.11 -4.77
CA LEU A 9 28.13 -14.12 -4.51
C LEU A 9 26.96 -13.53 -3.72
N VAL A 10 27.24 -12.73 -2.69
CA VAL A 10 26.22 -12.00 -1.91
C VAL A 10 25.45 -11.01 -2.80
N ALA A 11 26.12 -10.29 -3.70
CA ALA A 11 25.46 -9.38 -4.63
C ALA A 11 24.52 -10.11 -5.59
N ILE A 12 24.94 -11.26 -6.14
CA ILE A 12 24.08 -12.11 -6.99
C ILE A 12 22.88 -12.63 -6.20
N GLY A 13 23.11 -13.08 -4.95
CA GLY A 13 22.04 -13.52 -4.05
C GLY A 13 21.03 -12.41 -3.76
N ALA A 14 21.49 -11.19 -3.52
CA ALA A 14 20.63 -10.03 -3.29
C ALA A 14 19.77 -9.70 -4.52
N VAL A 15 20.32 -9.78 -5.74
CA VAL A 15 19.56 -9.55 -6.99
C VAL A 15 18.51 -10.64 -7.20
N LEU A 16 18.87 -11.91 -6.99
CA LEU A 16 17.92 -13.03 -7.15
C LEU A 16 16.80 -12.99 -6.10
N TRP A 17 17.10 -12.51 -4.90
CA TRP A 17 16.09 -12.28 -3.86
C TRP A 17 15.05 -11.27 -4.32
N VAL A 18 15.47 -10.09 -4.77
CA VAL A 18 14.55 -9.05 -5.26
C VAL A 18 13.73 -9.54 -6.46
N ALA A 19 14.34 -10.33 -7.35
CA ALA A 19 13.63 -10.92 -8.48
C ALA A 19 12.54 -11.92 -8.05
N ASN A 20 12.70 -12.59 -6.90
CA ASN A 20 11.71 -13.53 -6.37
C ASN A 20 10.45 -12.84 -5.83
N ASP A 21 10.57 -11.60 -5.35
CA ASP A 21 9.45 -10.85 -4.78
C ASP A 21 8.51 -10.25 -5.85
N ILE A 22 8.99 -10.04 -7.08
CA ILE A 22 8.20 -9.41 -8.16
C ILE A 22 6.90 -10.19 -8.49
N PRO A 23 6.91 -11.52 -8.71
CA PRO A 23 5.70 -12.25 -9.04
C PRO A 23 4.62 -12.22 -7.93
N PRO A 24 4.95 -12.45 -6.64
CA PRO A 24 3.99 -12.26 -5.55
C PRO A 24 3.35 -10.87 -5.53
N PHE A 25 4.13 -9.80 -5.69
CA PHE A 25 3.59 -8.44 -5.69
C PHE A 25 2.59 -8.19 -6.83
N LEU A 26 2.89 -8.67 -8.03
CA LEU A 26 1.97 -8.57 -9.17
C LEU A 26 0.66 -9.33 -8.92
N LEU A 27 0.74 -10.53 -8.32
CA LEU A 27 -0.43 -11.32 -7.96
C LEU A 27 -1.29 -10.62 -6.90
N VAL A 28 -0.68 -10.13 -5.83
CA VAL A 28 -1.41 -9.45 -4.74
C VAL A 28 -2.08 -8.18 -5.25
N ALA A 29 -1.36 -7.31 -5.96
CA ALA A 29 -1.91 -6.08 -6.52
C ALA A 29 -3.14 -6.36 -7.39
N SER A 30 -3.04 -7.35 -8.27
CA SER A 30 -4.11 -7.74 -9.17
C SER A 30 -5.38 -8.20 -8.45
N ARG A 31 -5.24 -8.97 -7.36
CA ARG A 31 -6.37 -9.45 -6.53
C ARG A 31 -7.02 -8.32 -5.75
N THR A 32 -6.24 -7.36 -5.27
CA THR A 32 -6.77 -6.20 -4.55
C THR A 32 -7.58 -5.30 -5.48
N PHE A 33 -7.08 -5.00 -6.69
CA PHE A 33 -7.84 -4.25 -7.71
C PHE A 33 -9.14 -4.95 -8.09
N PHE A 34 -9.09 -6.28 -8.25
CA PHE A 34 -10.26 -7.09 -8.54
C PHE A 34 -11.30 -7.03 -7.41
N ALA A 35 -10.90 -7.21 -6.15
CA ALA A 35 -11.80 -7.11 -4.99
C ALA A 35 -12.42 -5.70 -4.86
N MET A 36 -11.61 -4.64 -5.00
CA MET A 36 -12.10 -3.26 -4.96
C MET A 36 -13.08 -2.94 -6.12
N SER A 37 -12.87 -3.55 -7.29
CA SER A 37 -13.79 -3.42 -8.43
C SER A 37 -15.11 -4.17 -8.21
N PHE A 38 -15.08 -5.34 -7.56
CA PHE A 38 -16.29 -6.05 -7.13
C PHE A 38 -17.10 -5.25 -6.10
N ASP A 39 -16.42 -4.55 -5.19
CA ASP A 39 -17.04 -3.63 -4.22
C ASP A 39 -17.56 -2.32 -4.87
N ARG A 40 -17.48 -2.21 -6.21
CA ARG A 40 -17.87 -1.03 -7.00
C ARG A 40 -17.12 0.24 -6.62
N MET A 41 -15.96 0.12 -5.96
CA MET A 41 -15.11 1.26 -5.58
C MET A 41 -14.09 1.64 -6.65
N LEU A 42 -14.00 0.85 -7.73
CA LEU A 42 -13.15 1.08 -8.89
C LEU A 42 -13.91 0.85 -10.20
N PRO A 43 -13.37 1.30 -11.35
CA PRO A 43 -13.98 1.04 -12.65
C PRO A 43 -14.15 -0.47 -12.89
N GLU A 44 -15.28 -0.87 -13.47
CA GLU A 44 -15.59 -2.27 -13.81
C GLU A 44 -14.55 -2.89 -14.77
N SER A 45 -13.81 -2.05 -15.52
CA SER A 45 -12.70 -2.50 -16.37
C SER A 45 -11.56 -3.19 -15.61
N PHE A 46 -11.37 -2.89 -14.32
CA PHE A 46 -10.39 -3.57 -13.48
C PHE A 46 -10.84 -4.98 -13.06
N ALA A 47 -12.14 -5.27 -13.17
CA ALA A 47 -12.70 -6.60 -12.95
C ALA A 47 -12.58 -7.53 -14.17
N TYR A 48 -12.15 -6.99 -15.33
CA TYR A 48 -12.08 -7.75 -16.57
C TYR A 48 -10.93 -8.76 -16.53
N VAL A 49 -11.30 -10.04 -16.48
CA VAL A 49 -10.38 -11.18 -16.56
C VAL A 49 -10.35 -11.67 -18.01
N SER A 50 -9.16 -11.79 -18.60
CA SER A 50 -9.02 -12.34 -19.95
C SER A 50 -9.27 -13.84 -19.96
N GLU A 51 -10.14 -14.33 -20.86
CA GLU A 51 -10.42 -15.77 -21.03
C GLU A 51 -9.18 -16.60 -21.39
N LYS A 52 -8.17 -16.01 -22.04
CA LYS A 52 -6.96 -16.72 -22.47
C LYS A 52 -5.95 -16.92 -21.33
N TRP A 53 -5.83 -15.94 -20.44
CA TRP A 53 -4.77 -15.89 -19.42
C TRP A 53 -5.31 -16.06 -18.00
N HIS A 54 -6.63 -16.10 -17.83
CA HIS A 54 -7.32 -16.19 -16.54
C HIS A 54 -6.82 -15.16 -15.51
N ALA A 55 -6.37 -14.00 -16.00
CA ALA A 55 -5.77 -12.93 -15.20
C ALA A 55 -6.38 -11.56 -15.55
N PRO A 56 -6.47 -10.62 -14.58
CA PRO A 56 -6.98 -9.28 -14.80
C PRO A 56 -5.93 -8.41 -15.51
N VAL A 57 -6.03 -8.35 -16.84
CA VAL A 57 -5.02 -7.72 -17.70
C VAL A 57 -4.87 -6.22 -17.41
N TRP A 58 -5.98 -5.51 -17.21
CA TRP A 58 -5.96 -4.07 -16.93
C TRP A 58 -5.30 -3.73 -15.58
N ALA A 59 -5.54 -4.54 -14.55
CA ALA A 59 -4.90 -4.36 -13.25
C ALA A 59 -3.37 -4.55 -13.35
N ILE A 60 -2.92 -5.55 -14.12
CA ILE A 60 -1.49 -5.82 -14.33
C ILE A 60 -0.84 -4.67 -15.10
N ILE A 61 -1.46 -4.20 -16.19
CA ILE A 61 -0.93 -3.09 -16.99
C ILE A 61 -0.80 -1.82 -16.14
N VAL A 62 -1.84 -1.46 -15.39
CA VAL A 62 -1.81 -0.27 -14.53
C VAL A 62 -0.74 -0.39 -13.44
N THR A 63 -0.60 -1.57 -12.85
CA THR A 63 0.46 -1.84 -11.86
C THR A 63 1.85 -1.74 -12.49
N ALA A 64 2.06 -2.27 -13.69
CA ALA A 64 3.33 -2.17 -14.41
C ALA A 64 3.67 -0.71 -14.77
N VAL A 65 2.69 0.07 -15.21
CA VAL A 65 2.87 1.50 -15.50
C VAL A 65 3.22 2.28 -14.23
N ALA A 66 2.57 1.98 -13.10
CA ALA A 66 2.88 2.60 -11.81
C ALA A 66 4.25 2.17 -11.24
N ALA A 67 4.71 0.97 -11.55
CA ALA A 67 6.02 0.46 -11.12
C ALA A 67 7.20 1.14 -11.83
N ILE A 68 7.02 1.63 -13.06
CA ILE A 68 8.10 2.27 -13.83
C ILE A 68 8.67 3.51 -13.08
N PRO A 69 7.87 4.50 -12.65
CA PRO A 69 8.36 5.60 -11.81
C PRO A 69 9.05 5.15 -10.52
N ALA A 70 8.55 4.08 -9.88
CA ALA A 70 9.16 3.52 -8.67
C ALA A 70 10.56 2.97 -8.94
N CYS A 71 10.73 2.23 -10.05
CA CYS A 71 12.05 1.73 -10.47
C CYS A 71 13.01 2.87 -10.84
N ILE A 72 12.51 3.97 -11.43
CA ILE A 72 13.32 5.15 -11.73
C ILE A 72 13.75 5.86 -10.44
N ALA A 73 12.87 5.95 -9.44
CA ALA A 73 13.17 6.50 -8.13
C ALA A 73 14.36 5.76 -7.48
N GLU A 74 14.33 4.43 -7.48
CA GLU A 74 15.35 3.58 -6.85
C GLU A 74 16.66 3.47 -7.64
N SER A 75 16.58 3.32 -8.96
CA SER A 75 17.78 3.24 -9.80
C SER A 75 18.52 4.58 -9.95
N ASN A 76 17.91 5.67 -9.48
CA ASN A 76 18.34 7.05 -9.70
C ASN A 76 18.71 7.31 -11.17
N PHE A 77 17.95 6.69 -12.08
CA PHE A 77 18.24 6.75 -13.51
C PHE A 77 18.17 8.21 -13.99
N ALA A 78 19.24 8.69 -14.63
CA ALA A 78 19.39 10.07 -15.09
C ALA A 78 19.31 11.15 -13.98
N GLY A 79 19.55 10.80 -12.71
CA GLY A 79 19.44 11.76 -11.59
C GLY A 79 18.01 12.11 -11.21
N LEU A 80 17.02 11.34 -11.70
CA LEU A 80 15.60 11.57 -11.43
C LEU A 80 15.11 10.95 -10.11
N GLY A 81 16.00 10.28 -9.36
CA GLY A 81 15.64 9.51 -8.16
C GLY A 81 14.88 10.33 -7.12
N GLY A 82 15.45 11.48 -6.74
CA GLY A 82 14.85 12.37 -5.76
C GLY A 82 13.60 13.12 -6.24
N TYR A 83 13.32 13.19 -7.55
CA TYR A 83 12.06 13.76 -8.06
C TYR A 83 10.88 12.79 -7.89
N LEU A 84 11.18 11.48 -7.85
CA LEU A 84 10.20 10.41 -7.71
C LEU A 84 10.32 9.69 -6.37
N GLY A 85 10.93 10.32 -5.36
CA GLY A 85 11.17 9.73 -4.04
C GLY A 85 9.90 9.23 -3.35
N PHE A 86 8.75 9.84 -3.65
CA PHE A 86 7.44 9.39 -3.17
C PHE A 86 7.02 8.00 -3.69
N ALA A 87 7.55 7.58 -4.84
CA ALA A 87 7.29 6.28 -5.46
C ALA A 87 8.40 5.26 -5.16
N GLY A 88 9.51 5.68 -4.52
CA GLY A 88 10.54 4.78 -4.05
C GLY A 88 10.10 3.96 -2.84
N VAL A 89 10.96 3.04 -2.41
CA VAL A 89 10.72 2.09 -1.30
C VAL A 89 10.29 2.82 -0.05
N VAL A 90 10.98 3.90 0.30
CA VAL A 90 10.68 4.70 1.50
C VAL A 90 9.29 5.33 1.44
N GLY A 91 8.89 5.86 0.27
CA GLY A 91 7.56 6.42 0.07
C GLY A 91 6.47 5.36 0.17
N THR A 92 6.69 4.19 -0.45
CA THR A 92 5.76 3.06 -0.37
C THR A 92 5.65 2.46 1.03
N ASP A 93 6.74 2.42 1.79
CA ASP A 93 6.77 1.93 3.17
C ASP A 93 5.95 2.81 4.11
N ILE A 94 5.92 4.13 3.88
CA ILE A 94 5.06 5.04 4.65
C ILE A 94 3.58 4.74 4.38
N TYR A 95 3.21 4.49 3.12
CA TYR A 95 1.84 4.10 2.78
C TYR A 95 1.46 2.76 3.39
N ASP A 96 2.36 1.78 3.34
CA ASP A 96 2.13 0.45 3.93
C ASP A 96 2.05 0.51 5.46
N ALA A 97 2.97 1.21 6.13
CA ALA A 97 2.94 1.41 7.57
C ALA A 97 1.66 2.12 8.03
N PHE A 98 1.18 3.10 7.26
CA PHE A 98 -0.10 3.76 7.52
C PHE A 98 -1.27 2.78 7.35
N PHE A 99 -1.30 2.02 6.26
CA PHE A 99 -2.31 0.99 5.99
C PHE A 99 -2.35 -0.08 7.11
N LEU A 100 -1.19 -0.62 7.49
CA LEU A 100 -1.06 -1.62 8.54
C LEU A 100 -1.52 -1.07 9.91
N THR A 101 -1.22 0.18 10.21
CA THR A 101 -1.70 0.82 11.45
C THR A 101 -3.23 0.89 11.47
N LEU A 102 -3.86 1.32 10.36
CA LEU A 102 -5.32 1.34 10.24
C LEU A 102 -5.92 -0.08 10.30
N PHE A 103 -5.24 -1.06 9.71
CA PHE A 103 -5.63 -2.46 9.76
C PHE A 103 -5.62 -3.00 11.20
N CYS A 104 -4.55 -2.75 11.97
CA CYS A 104 -4.46 -3.14 13.38
C CYS A 104 -5.55 -2.49 14.24
N ILE A 105 -5.84 -1.20 14.01
CA ILE A 105 -6.94 -0.49 14.71
C ILE A 105 -8.29 -1.12 14.35
N SER A 106 -8.52 -1.41 13.06
CA SER A 106 -9.75 -2.06 12.60
C SER A 106 -9.93 -3.45 13.24
N ALA A 107 -8.86 -4.25 13.28
CA ALA A 107 -8.85 -5.58 13.91
C ALA A 107 -9.12 -5.50 15.42
N MET A 108 -8.58 -4.49 16.12
CA MET A 108 -8.84 -4.25 17.54
C MET A 108 -10.30 -3.83 17.80
N LEU A 109 -10.88 -3.01 16.92
CA LEU A 109 -12.25 -2.51 17.07
C LEU A 109 -13.32 -3.50 16.61
N LEU A 110 -12.99 -4.47 15.76
CA LEU A 110 -13.90 -5.49 15.24
C LEU A 110 -14.68 -6.23 16.36
N PRO A 111 -14.03 -6.81 17.40
CA PRO A 111 -14.75 -7.49 18.48
C PRO A 111 -15.57 -6.54 19.37
N LEU A 112 -15.26 -5.24 19.39
CA LEU A 112 -15.96 -4.25 20.23
C LEU A 112 -17.19 -3.66 19.54
N ARG A 113 -17.08 -3.33 18.24
CA ARG A 113 -18.16 -2.66 17.48
C ARG A 113 -19.06 -3.61 16.71
N ARG A 114 -18.56 -4.77 16.26
CA ARG A 114 -19.31 -5.70 15.41
C ARG A 114 -19.20 -7.15 15.91
N LYS A 115 -19.69 -7.36 17.14
CA LYS A 115 -19.76 -8.68 17.79
C LYS A 115 -20.45 -9.73 16.93
N GLU A 116 -21.50 -9.35 16.21
CA GLU A 116 -22.26 -10.25 15.32
C GLU A 116 -21.41 -10.86 14.19
N ILE A 117 -20.42 -10.12 13.68
CA ILE A 117 -19.49 -10.62 12.64
C ILE A 117 -18.41 -11.47 13.30
N TYR A 118 -17.91 -11.03 14.46
CA TYR A 118 -16.90 -11.76 15.23
C TYR A 118 -17.39 -13.15 15.69
N GLU A 119 -18.65 -13.27 16.09
CA GLU A 119 -19.25 -14.55 16.52
C GLU A 119 -19.45 -15.54 15.37
N ARG A 120 -19.58 -15.04 14.13
CA ARG A 120 -19.64 -15.83 12.89
C ARG A 120 -18.26 -16.23 12.35
N ALA A 121 -17.17 -15.65 12.87
CA ALA A 121 -15.83 -15.98 12.42
C ALA A 121 -15.44 -17.43 12.78
N ALA A 122 -14.77 -18.11 11.86
CA ALA A 122 -14.39 -19.52 12.00
C ALA A 122 -13.39 -19.80 13.14
N VAL A 123 -12.57 -18.81 13.52
CA VAL A 123 -11.57 -18.93 14.58
C VAL A 123 -11.92 -18.00 15.74
N LYS A 124 -12.34 -18.59 16.86
CA LYS A 124 -12.74 -17.86 18.07
C LYS A 124 -11.60 -17.85 19.07
N HIS A 125 -10.92 -16.71 19.21
CA HIS A 125 -10.05 -16.46 20.36
C HIS A 125 -10.78 -15.63 21.43
N SER A 126 -10.21 -15.52 22.63
CA SER A 126 -10.78 -14.66 23.67
C SER A 126 -10.79 -13.21 23.18
N THR A 127 -11.92 -12.52 23.35
CA THR A 127 -12.10 -11.11 22.96
C THR A 127 -11.05 -10.21 23.62
N GLY A 128 -10.67 -10.50 24.87
CA GLY A 128 -9.61 -9.78 25.58
C GLY A 128 -8.23 -10.00 24.95
N THR A 129 -7.92 -11.21 24.47
CA THR A 129 -6.64 -11.52 23.82
C THR A 129 -6.52 -10.80 22.48
N ILE A 130 -7.59 -10.75 21.68
CA ILE A 130 -7.57 -10.06 20.38
C ILE A 130 -7.46 -8.54 20.56
N VAL A 131 -8.18 -7.97 21.54
CA VAL A 131 -8.08 -6.53 21.81
C VAL A 131 -6.69 -6.17 22.33
N ALA A 132 -6.10 -6.99 23.22
CA ALA A 132 -4.75 -6.77 23.73
C ALA A 132 -3.68 -6.91 22.63
N LEU A 133 -3.79 -7.96 21.79
CA LEU A 133 -2.90 -8.17 20.66
C LEU A 133 -3.03 -7.04 19.64
N GLY A 134 -4.25 -6.64 19.30
CA GLY A 134 -4.52 -5.52 18.40
C GLY A 134 -3.98 -4.19 18.93
N ALA A 135 -4.07 -3.94 20.24
CA ALA A 135 -3.47 -2.76 20.87
C ALA A 135 -1.94 -2.80 20.78
N LEU A 136 -1.31 -3.93 21.10
CA LEU A 136 0.14 -4.11 20.99
C LEU A 136 0.62 -3.94 19.54
N SER A 137 -0.08 -4.54 18.58
CA SER A 137 0.20 -4.40 17.15
C SER A 137 0.00 -2.96 16.68
N THR A 138 -1.01 -2.25 17.18
CA THR A 138 -1.23 -0.83 16.85
C THR A 138 -0.08 0.05 17.37
N ILE A 139 0.43 -0.24 18.57
CA ILE A 139 1.60 0.47 19.12
C ILE A 139 2.84 0.18 18.28
N GLY A 140 3.07 -1.08 17.91
CA GLY A 140 4.20 -1.47 17.06
C GLY A 140 4.13 -0.85 15.66
N ALA A 141 2.97 -0.91 15.02
CA ALA A 141 2.74 -0.29 13.71
C ALA A 141 2.87 1.24 13.77
N GLY A 142 2.35 1.87 14.82
CA GLY A 142 2.51 3.30 15.07
C GLY A 142 3.96 3.71 15.29
N TRP A 143 4.76 2.89 15.98
CA TRP A 143 6.19 3.09 16.12
C TRP A 143 6.91 2.99 14.77
N CYS A 144 6.62 1.96 13.98
CA CYS A 144 7.18 1.82 12.63
C CYS A 144 6.84 3.03 11.75
N LEU A 145 5.58 3.47 11.75
CA LEU A 145 5.15 4.66 11.02
C LEU A 145 5.92 5.91 11.49
N TRP A 146 6.11 6.08 12.80
CA TRP A 146 6.89 7.20 13.33
C TRP A 146 8.35 7.17 12.87
N VAL A 147 9.00 6.00 12.87
CA VAL A 147 10.38 5.85 12.38
C VAL A 147 10.48 6.24 10.90
N PHE A 148 9.57 5.75 10.05
CA PHE A 148 9.58 6.11 8.63
C PHE A 148 9.35 7.60 8.41
N LEU A 149 8.45 8.23 9.18
CA LEU A 149 8.20 9.66 9.11
C LEU A 149 9.40 10.49 9.59
N ASP A 150 10.06 10.10 10.68
CA ASP A 150 11.25 10.78 11.21
C ASP A 150 12.42 10.76 10.22
N GLN A 151 12.63 9.62 9.55
CA GLN A 151 13.69 9.48 8.55
C GLN A 151 13.39 10.19 7.23
N SER A 152 12.12 10.47 6.94
CA SER A 152 11.65 10.98 5.64
C SER A 152 11.08 12.40 5.70
N PHE A 153 11.15 13.04 6.87
CA PHE A 153 10.44 14.30 7.11
C PHE A 153 10.94 15.44 6.21
N GLY A 154 12.22 15.43 5.84
CA GLY A 154 12.86 16.45 5.02
C GLY A 154 12.27 16.56 3.61
N TRP A 155 12.03 15.44 2.92
CA TRP A 155 11.43 15.44 1.58
C TRP A 155 9.89 15.49 1.61
N ILE A 156 9.24 15.03 2.69
CA ILE A 156 7.77 15.15 2.85
C ILE A 156 7.36 16.59 3.17
N PHE A 157 8.15 17.30 3.97
CA PHE A 157 7.95 18.70 4.32
C PHE A 157 9.22 19.52 3.99
N PRO A 158 9.41 19.89 2.71
CA PRO A 158 10.56 20.65 2.27
C PRO A 158 10.64 21.99 3.02
N GLY A 159 11.84 22.37 3.47
CA GLY A 159 12.07 23.58 4.26
C GLY A 159 11.89 23.44 5.77
N SER A 160 11.57 22.24 6.27
CA SER A 160 11.49 21.94 7.70
C SER A 160 12.86 21.89 8.41
N GLY A 161 13.97 21.79 7.67
CA GLY A 161 15.32 21.67 8.23
C GLY A 161 15.61 20.34 8.95
N LEU A 162 14.71 19.37 8.80
CA LEU A 162 14.78 18.05 9.44
C LEU A 162 15.44 17.01 8.51
N LYS A 163 15.76 15.85 9.08
CA LYS A 163 16.46 14.75 8.40
C LYS A 163 15.61 14.17 7.25
N GLY A 164 16.29 13.60 6.25
CA GLY A 164 15.62 12.97 5.11
C GLY A 164 15.32 13.92 3.95
N SER A 165 16.10 14.97 3.74
CA SER A 165 16.04 15.77 2.50
C SER A 165 17.01 15.17 1.47
N PHE A 166 16.64 15.22 0.20
CA PHE A 166 17.51 14.83 -0.92
C PHE A 166 18.64 15.85 -1.18
N GLY A 167 18.67 16.96 -0.45
CA GLY A 167 19.71 18.01 -0.54
C GLY A 167 19.44 19.07 -1.60
N ASP A 168 18.59 18.78 -2.60
CA ASP A 168 18.07 19.75 -3.57
C ASP A 168 16.61 20.09 -3.25
N PRO A 169 16.30 21.36 -2.92
CA PRO A 169 14.93 21.80 -2.63
C PRO A 169 13.92 21.46 -3.74
N THR A 170 14.35 21.47 -5.00
CA THR A 170 13.48 21.18 -6.15
C THR A 170 13.01 19.72 -6.15
N MET A 171 13.91 18.80 -5.78
CA MET A 171 13.64 17.37 -5.69
C MET A 171 12.72 17.07 -4.51
N ASP A 172 12.98 17.71 -3.37
CA ASP A 172 12.15 17.60 -2.18
C ASP A 172 10.71 18.08 -2.45
N TRP A 173 10.55 19.24 -3.08
CA TRP A 173 9.22 19.75 -3.45
C TRP A 173 8.50 18.86 -4.45
N ALA A 174 9.20 18.32 -5.45
CA ALA A 174 8.59 17.39 -6.41
C ALA A 174 8.09 16.11 -5.72
N SER A 175 8.90 15.53 -4.83
CA SER A 175 8.52 14.35 -4.05
C SER A 175 7.37 14.62 -3.08
N CYS A 176 7.38 15.76 -2.39
CA CYS A 176 6.27 16.22 -1.55
C CYS A 176 4.95 16.30 -2.33
N ILE A 177 4.97 16.97 -3.48
CA ILE A 177 3.79 17.14 -4.34
C ILE A 177 3.31 15.78 -4.86
N GLY A 178 4.22 14.89 -5.27
CA GLY A 178 3.87 13.54 -5.70
C GLY A 178 3.22 12.71 -4.58
N PHE A 179 3.75 12.80 -3.36
CA PHE A 179 3.22 12.10 -2.19
C PHE A 179 1.80 12.55 -1.84
N PHE A 180 1.59 13.85 -1.59
CA PHE A 180 0.25 14.36 -1.30
C PHE A 180 -0.69 14.24 -2.50
N GLY A 181 -0.15 14.33 -3.72
CA GLY A 181 -0.87 14.14 -4.97
C GLY A 181 -1.52 12.75 -5.06
N LEU A 182 -0.77 11.68 -4.75
CA LEU A 182 -1.31 10.32 -4.73
C LEU A 182 -2.43 10.15 -3.69
N ILE A 183 -2.24 10.72 -2.49
CA ILE A 183 -3.27 10.69 -1.43
C ILE A 183 -4.55 11.38 -1.91
N ILE A 184 -4.41 12.58 -2.49
CA ILE A 184 -5.55 13.33 -3.02
C ILE A 184 -6.24 12.56 -4.14
N VAL A 185 -5.49 11.97 -5.08
CA VAL A 185 -6.05 11.14 -6.16
C VAL A 185 -6.85 9.97 -5.59
N GLY A 186 -6.30 9.26 -4.59
CA GLY A 186 -7.00 8.17 -3.91
C GLY A 186 -8.31 8.61 -3.26
N ILE A 187 -8.30 9.75 -2.54
CA ILE A 187 -9.48 10.33 -1.92
C ILE A 187 -10.52 10.74 -2.97
N VAL A 188 -10.09 11.38 -4.07
CA VAL A 188 -10.97 11.82 -5.15
C VAL A 188 -11.65 10.63 -5.81
N ILE A 189 -10.90 9.55 -6.11
CA ILE A 189 -11.47 8.30 -6.64
C ILE A 189 -12.50 7.73 -5.67
N TYR A 190 -12.16 7.63 -4.38
CA TYR A 190 -13.09 7.13 -3.36
C TYR A 190 -14.38 7.96 -3.28
N LEU A 191 -14.27 9.30 -3.23
CA LEU A 191 -15.42 10.19 -3.17
C LEU A 191 -16.26 10.09 -4.44
N TYR A 192 -15.64 10.07 -5.62
CA TYR A 192 -16.33 9.94 -6.90
C TYR A 192 -17.18 8.65 -6.96
N TYR A 193 -16.59 7.50 -6.62
CA TYR A 193 -17.31 6.23 -6.61
C TYR A 193 -18.36 6.16 -5.51
N ARG A 194 -18.09 6.75 -4.33
CA ARG A 194 -19.08 6.89 -3.26
C ARG A 194 -20.32 7.64 -3.72
N TYR A 195 -20.16 8.82 -4.31
CA TYR A 195 -21.28 9.62 -4.80
C TYR A 195 -22.01 8.94 -5.96
N LYS A 196 -21.28 8.33 -6.89
CA LYS A 196 -21.86 7.57 -8.01
C LYS A 196 -22.69 6.37 -7.54
N ASN A 197 -22.20 5.62 -6.55
CA ASN A 197 -22.90 4.45 -6.02
C ASN A 197 -24.11 4.84 -5.16
N GLN A 198 -24.02 5.93 -4.41
CA GLN A 198 -25.16 6.53 -3.71
C GLN A 198 -26.24 6.99 -4.69
N ALA A 199 -25.85 7.63 -5.80
CA ALA A 199 -26.79 8.04 -6.86
C ALA A 199 -27.47 6.85 -7.56
N ARG A 200 -26.82 5.67 -7.58
CA ARG A 200 -27.39 4.41 -8.09
C ARG A 200 -28.26 3.67 -7.07
N GLY A 201 -28.45 4.21 -5.86
CA GLY A 201 -29.29 3.61 -4.82
C GLY A 201 -28.68 2.37 -4.13
N VAL A 202 -27.38 2.14 -4.29
CA VAL A 202 -26.67 1.04 -3.61
C VAL A 202 -26.31 1.50 -2.21
N ASP A 203 -26.92 0.91 -1.18
CA ASP A 203 -26.50 1.19 0.19
C ASP A 203 -25.14 0.54 0.45
N MET A 204 -24.08 1.35 0.40
CA MET A 204 -22.73 0.89 0.70
C MET A 204 -22.59 0.39 2.15
N ARG A 205 -23.53 0.71 3.06
CA ARG A 205 -23.54 0.15 4.42
C ARG A 205 -23.96 -1.32 4.44
N THR A 206 -24.78 -1.77 3.49
CA THR A 206 -25.23 -3.16 3.41
C THR A 206 -24.27 -4.05 2.62
N LEU A 207 -23.45 -3.48 1.72
CA LEU A 207 -22.50 -4.24 0.90
C LEU A 207 -21.50 -5.03 1.76
N PHE A 208 -21.06 -4.46 2.89
CA PHE A 208 -20.10 -5.07 3.80
C PHE A 208 -20.77 -5.89 4.94
N LEU A 209 -22.09 -6.11 4.91
CA LEU A 209 -22.80 -6.87 5.94
C LEU A 209 -22.87 -8.36 5.66
N THR A 210 -22.74 -8.77 4.40
CA THR A 210 -22.75 -10.18 4.01
C THR A 210 -21.36 -10.60 3.59
N ILE A 211 -20.77 -11.56 4.30
CA ILE A 211 -19.61 -12.31 3.80
C ILE A 211 -20.06 -12.91 2.46
N PRO A 212 -19.35 -12.66 1.34
CA PRO A 212 -19.68 -13.29 0.07
C PRO A 212 -19.76 -14.81 0.30
N PRO A 213 -20.83 -15.50 -0.16
CA PRO A 213 -20.78 -16.96 -0.20
C PRO A 213 -19.59 -17.35 -1.09
N GLU A 214 -18.79 -18.28 -0.60
CA GLU A 214 -17.58 -18.78 -1.29
C GLU A 214 -17.84 -19.21 -2.73
#